data_AF-A0A8C6KWJ3-F1
#
_entry.id   AF-A0A8C6KWJ3-F1
#
_cell.length_a   1.000
_cell.length_b   1.000
_cell.length_c   1.000
_cell.angle_alpha   90.00
_cell.angle_beta   90.00
_cell.angle_gamma   90.00
#
_symmetry.space_group_name_H-M   'P 1'
#
loop_
_entity.id
_entity.type
_entity.pdbx_description
1 polymer ?
#
loop_
_entity_poly.entity_id
_entity_poly.type
_entity_poly.pdbx_seq_one_letter_code
_entity_poly.pdbx_strand_id
1 'polypeptide(L)'
;MANPLRGEVIRLYKNLLYLGREYPKGAAYFRERLKSAFMKNKDETDPQKIQQLVARGDHVIKELEALYFLRKYRTMKKRYYDSENTYHRHGITKCFT
;
A
#
# COMPACT_ATOMS: atom_id res chain seq x y z
N MET A 1 -0.37 28.93 20.28
CA MET A 1 -1.42 28.56 19.30
C MET A 1 -1.11 27.16 18.79
N ALA A 2 -2.06 26.22 18.84
CA ALA A 2 -1.87 24.88 18.30
C ALA A 2 -1.82 24.97 16.77
N ASN A 3 -0.75 24.47 16.15
CA ASN A 3 -0.63 24.46 14.69
C ASN A 3 -1.65 23.44 14.12
N PRO A 4 -2.71 23.88 13.42
CA PRO A 4 -3.77 22.98 12.94
C PRO A 4 -3.23 21.88 12.01
N LEU A 5 -2.15 22.17 11.28
CA LEU A 5 -1.52 21.23 10.35
C LEU A 5 -0.80 20.07 11.04
N ARG A 6 -0.36 20.28 12.29
CA ARG A 6 0.37 19.24 13.05
C ARG A 6 -0.52 18.02 13.32
N GLY A 7 -1.81 18.25 13.56
CA GLY A 7 -2.79 17.18 13.77
C GLY A 7 -2.99 16.32 12.53
N GLU A 8 -3.08 16.95 11.36
CA GLU A 8 -3.24 16.27 10.07
C GLU A 8 -2.02 15.42 9.73
N VAL A 9 -0.81 15.95 9.91
CA VAL A 9 0.44 15.22 9.67
C VAL A 9 0.54 13.98 10.58
N ILE A 10 0.16 14.11 11.86
CA ILE A 10 0.15 12.97 12.80
C ILE A 10 -0.87 11.91 12.39
N ARG A 11 -2.07 12.33 11.98
CA ARG A 11 -3.12 11.43 11.48
C ARG A 11 -2.63 10.66 10.26
N LEU A 12 -2.06 11.37 9.28
CA LEU A 12 -1.47 10.78 8.08
C LEU A 12 -0.38 9.75 8.42
N TYR A 13 0.54 10.08 9.34
CA TYR A 13 1.59 9.17 9.76
C TYR A 13 1.05 7.86 10.37
N LYS A 14 0.05 7.96 11.25
CA LYS A 14 -0.59 6.79 11.86
C LYS A 14 -1.32 5.92 10.82
N ASN A 15 -2.03 6.55 9.89
CA ASN A 15 -2.74 5.85 8.82
C ASN A 15 -1.77 5.09 7.90
N LEU A 16 -0.70 5.74 7.44
CA LEU A 16 0.32 5.10 6.63
C LEU A 16 1.02 3.96 7.37
N LEU A 17 1.30 4.12 8.66
CA LEU A 17 1.90 3.06 9.47
C LEU A 17 0.99 1.84 9.63
N TYR A 18 -0.33 2.05 9.69
CA TYR A 18 -1.31 0.97 9.74
C TYR A 18 -1.38 0.20 8.40
N LEU A 19 -1.55 0.92 7.29
CA LEU A 19 -1.64 0.33 5.94
C LEU A 19 -0.34 -0.35 5.52
N GLY A 20 0.81 0.21 5.91
CA GLY A 20 2.12 -0.34 5.60
C GLY A 20 2.44 -1.69 6.25
N ARG A 21 1.60 -2.20 7.17
CA ARG A 21 1.82 -3.50 7.82
C ARG A 21 1.74 -4.68 6.84
N GLU A 22 0.85 -4.57 5.86
CA GLU A 22 0.64 -5.60 4.84
C GLU A 22 1.50 -5.41 3.59
N TYR A 23 2.50 -4.52 3.67
CA TYR A 23 3.38 -4.25 2.54
C TYR A 23 4.15 -5.52 2.16
N PRO A 24 4.29 -5.86 0.85
CA PRO A 24 4.88 -7.14 0.43
C PRO A 24 6.32 -7.37 0.91
N LYS A 25 7.10 -6.31 1.12
CA LYS A 25 8.48 -6.38 1.65
C LYS A 25 8.56 -6.37 3.18
N GLY A 26 7.41 -6.39 3.86
CA GLY A 26 7.30 -6.37 5.31
C GLY A 26 7.16 -4.97 5.91
N ALA A 27 6.57 -4.94 7.12
CA ALA A 27 6.26 -3.71 7.84
C ALA A 27 7.50 -2.90 8.25
N ALA A 28 8.61 -3.57 8.60
CA ALA A 28 9.85 -2.90 8.99
C ALA A 28 10.45 -2.07 7.85
N TYR A 29 10.51 -2.66 6.65
CA TYR A 29 11.00 -2.00 5.44
C TYR A 29 10.20 -0.74 5.12
N PHE A 30 8.87 -0.84 5.18
CA PHE A 30 7.99 0.31 4.95
C PHE A 30 8.15 1.38 6.02
N ARG A 31 8.20 0.99 7.30
CA ARG A 31 8.34 1.90 8.44
C ARG A 31 9.62 2.73 8.36
N GLU A 32 10.75 2.14 7.96
CA GLU A 32 12.01 2.89 7.82
C GLU A 32 11.92 3.95 6.72
N ARG A 33 11.35 3.58 5.57
CA ARG A 33 11.14 4.51 4.44
C ARG A 33 10.19 5.65 4.80
N LEU A 34 9.08 5.32 5.47
CA LEU A 34 8.13 6.28 6.00
C LEU A 34 8.83 7.25 6.96
N LYS A 35 9.55 6.73 7.96
CA LYS A 35 10.30 7.56 8.92
C LYS A 35 11.31 8.47 8.21
N SER A 36 12.07 7.95 7.25
CA SER A 36 13.03 8.75 6.49
C SER A 36 12.36 9.89 5.73
N ALA A 37 11.22 9.64 5.07
CA ALA A 37 10.49 10.66 4.33
C ALA A 37 9.97 11.80 5.24
N PHE A 38 9.42 11.47 6.41
CA PHE A 38 8.97 12.48 7.37
C PHE A 38 10.15 13.24 8.00
N MET A 39 11.26 12.56 8.29
CA MET A 39 12.45 13.20 8.85
C MET A 39 13.11 14.19 7.88
N LYS A 40 13.08 13.92 6.57
CA LYS A 40 13.59 14.84 5.54
C LYS A 40 12.82 16.16 5.50
N ASN A 41 11.54 16.17 5.89
CA ASN A 41 10.68 17.35 5.84
C ASN A 41 10.37 17.93 7.23
N LYS A 42 11.12 17.54 8.27
CA LYS A 42 10.83 17.89 9.67
C LYS A 42 10.92 19.40 9.96
N ASP A 43 11.80 20.09 9.24
CA ASP A 43 12.13 21.50 9.44
C ASP A 43 11.30 22.43 8.52
N GLU A 44 10.41 21.86 7.69
CA GLU A 44 9.55 22.63 6.81
C GLU A 44 8.51 23.39 7.63
N THR A 45 8.47 24.71 7.44
CA THR A 45 7.63 25.63 8.23
C THR A 45 6.55 26.29 7.37
N ASP A 46 6.69 26.25 6.04
CA ASP A 46 5.74 26.83 5.10
C ASP A 46 4.41 26.04 5.08
N PRO A 47 3.28 26.65 5.47
CA PRO A 47 1.97 26.01 5.49
C PRO A 47 1.55 25.42 4.14
N GLN A 48 1.87 26.09 3.03
CA GLN A 48 1.47 25.64 1.69
C GLN A 48 2.20 24.36 1.29
N LYS A 49 3.51 24.29 1.55
CA LYS A 49 4.30 23.09 1.30
C LYS A 49 3.87 21.93 2.18
N ILE A 50 3.56 22.19 3.46
CA ILE A 50 3.06 21.15 4.37
C ILE A 50 1.77 20.54 3.82
N GLN A 51 0.81 21.37 3.35
CA GLN A 51 -0.42 20.88 2.74
C GLN A 51 -0.16 20.05 1.48
N GLN A 52 0.77 20.48 0.61
CA GLN A 52 1.15 19.70 -0.57
C GLN A 52 1.76 18.34 -0.20
N LEU A 53 2.61 18.29 0.84
CA LEU A 53 3.19 17.05 1.34
C LEU A 53 2.15 16.12 1.95
N VAL A 54 1.18 16.67 2.68
CA VAL A 54 0.03 15.92 3.21
C VAL A 54 -0.79 15.32 2.07
N ALA A 55 -1.13 16.12 1.05
CA ALA A 55 -1.86 15.65 -0.12
C ALA A 55 -1.11 14.52 -0.86
N ARG A 56 0.21 14.63 -1.01
CA ARG A 56 1.04 13.54 -1.55
C ARG A 56 0.94 12.27 -0.70
N GLY A 57 0.93 12.40 0.62
CA GLY A 57 0.71 11.27 1.53
C GLY A 57 -0.65 10.59 1.34
N ASP A 58 -1.71 11.37 1.11
CA ASP A 58 -3.05 10.84 0.84
C ASP A 58 -3.11 10.08 -0.50
N HIS A 59 -2.34 10.50 -1.50
CA HIS A 59 -2.17 9.72 -2.73
C HIS A 59 -1.50 8.36 -2.46
N VAL A 60 -0.46 8.33 -1.64
CA VAL A 60 0.23 7.07 -1.25
C VAL A 60 -0.72 6.12 -0.50
N ILE A 61 -1.63 6.64 0.32
CA ILE A 61 -2.68 5.84 0.97
C ILE A 61 -3.53 5.11 -0.09
N LYS A 62 -4.02 5.83 -1.11
CA LYS A 62 -4.84 5.24 -2.18
C LYS A 62 -4.09 4.19 -2.98
N GLU A 63 -2.79 4.40 -3.23
CA GLU A 63 -1.94 3.40 -3.90
C GLU A 63 -1.79 2.12 -3.07
N LEU A 64 -1.61 2.24 -1.74
CA LEU A 64 -1.52 1.09 -0.85
C LEU A 64 -2.85 0.32 -0.78
N GLU A 65 -3.97 1.03 -0.72
CA GLU A 65 -5.31 0.43 -0.77
C GLU A 65 -5.52 -0.33 -2.08
N ALA A 66 -5.19 0.29 -3.22
CA ALA A 66 -5.28 -0.35 -4.53
C ALA A 66 -4.42 -1.62 -4.61
N LEU A 67 -3.19 -1.57 -4.08
CA LEU A 67 -2.31 -2.74 -4.00
C LEU A 67 -2.92 -3.86 -3.14
N TYR A 68 -3.51 -3.50 -2.00
CA TYR A 68 -4.21 -4.45 -1.12
C TYR A 68 -5.39 -5.12 -1.83
N PHE A 69 -6.26 -4.35 -2.50
CA PHE A 69 -7.39 -4.87 -3.27
C PHE A 69 -6.94 -5.79 -4.41
N LEU A 70 -5.90 -5.41 -5.14
CA LEU A 70 -5.35 -6.22 -6.22
C LEU A 70 -4.82 -7.55 -5.72
N ARG A 71 -4.11 -7.56 -4.59
CA ARG A 71 -3.61 -8.79 -3.96
C ARG A 71 -4.77 -9.70 -3.55
N LYS A 72 -5.79 -9.16 -2.89
CA LYS A 72 -7.00 -9.90 -2.48
C LYS A 72 -7.73 -10.48 -3.69
N TYR A 73 -7.91 -9.70 -4.74
CA TYR A 73 -8.53 -10.15 -5.98
C TYR A 73 -7.74 -11.29 -6.64
N ARG A 74 -6.41 -11.15 -6.74
CA ARG A 74 -5.55 -12.22 -7.29
C ARG A 74 -5.68 -13.53 -6.51
N THR A 75 -5.68 -13.47 -5.18
CA THR A 75 -5.87 -14.66 -4.33
C THR A 75 -7.25 -15.27 -4.51
N MET A 76 -8.31 -14.46 -4.55
CA MET A 76 -9.68 -14.93 -4.79
C MET A 76 -9.81 -15.59 -6.16
N LYS A 77 -9.36 -14.92 -7.23
CA LYS A 77 -9.41 -15.44 -8.60
C LYS A 77 -8.71 -16.80 -8.70
N LYS A 78 -7.54 -16.94 -8.07
CA LYS A 78 -6.80 -18.20 -8.01
C LYS A 78 -7.62 -19.33 -7.38
N ARG A 79 -8.29 -19.06 -6.26
CA ARG A 79 -9.05 -20.09 -5.52
C ARG A 79 -10.28 -20.61 -6.27
N TYR A 80 -11.00 -19.74 -6.98
CA TYR A 80 -12.27 -20.10 -7.61
C TYR A 80 -12.14 -20.53 -9.08
N TYR A 81 -11.13 -20.05 -9.82
CA TYR A 81 -11.02 -20.29 -11.26
C TYR A 81 -9.84 -21.19 -11.67
N ASP A 82 -8.88 -21.52 -10.78
CA ASP A 82 -7.81 -22.47 -11.14
C ASP A 82 -8.33 -23.91 -11.27
N SER A 83 -9.42 -24.28 -10.58
CA SER A 83 -10.01 -25.62 -10.65
C SER A 83 -10.50 -25.98 -12.06
N GLU A 84 -11.09 -25.04 -12.82
CA GLU A 84 -11.57 -25.27 -14.19
C GLU A 84 -10.43 -25.44 -15.22
N ASN A 85 -9.28 -24.79 -14.96
CA ASN A 85 -8.14 -24.81 -15.87
C ASN A 85 -7.27 -26.08 -15.71
N THR A 86 -7.36 -26.75 -14.55
CA THR A 86 -6.68 -28.04 -14.35
C THR A 86 -7.27 -29.15 -15.22
N TYR A 87 -8.58 -29.19 -15.46
CA TYR A 87 -9.19 -30.17 -16.36
C TYR A 87 -8.78 -29.96 -17.83
N HIS A 88 -8.63 -28.71 -18.27
CA HIS A 88 -8.20 -28.40 -19.65
C HIS A 88 -6.71 -28.65 -19.90
N ARG A 89 -5.85 -28.51 -18.88
CA ARG A 89 -4.41 -28.81 -19.03
C ARG A 89 -4.07 -30.30 -18.97
N HIS A 90 -4.82 -31.11 -18.21
CA HIS A 90 -4.61 -32.56 -18.15
C HIS A 90 -5.28 -33.32 -19.31
N GLY A 91 -6.21 -32.69 -20.05
CA GLY A 91 -6.83 -33.27 -21.24
C GLY A 91 -5.94 -33.27 -22.49
N ILE A 92 -4.95 -32.36 -22.57
CA ILE A 92 -4.05 -32.27 -23.74
C ILE A 92 -2.86 -33.23 -23.60
N THR A 93 -2.39 -33.50 -22.38
CA THR A 93 -1.26 -34.40 -22.12
C THR A 93 -1.60 -35.89 -22.15
N LYS A 94 -2.88 -36.28 -22.07
CA LYS A 94 -3.29 -37.69 -22.20
C LYS A 94 -3.43 -38.17 -23.65
N CYS A 95 -3.38 -37.27 -24.63
CA CYS A 95 -3.47 -37.64 -26.06
C CYS A 95 -2.09 -37.76 -26.74
N PHE A 96 -0.98 -37.56 -26.00
CA PHE A 96 0.39 -37.51 -26.54
C PHE A 96 1.38 -38.48 -25.87
N THR A 97 0.89 -39.52 -25.19
CA THR A 97 1.68 -40.68 -24.73
C THR A 97 0.95 -41.97 -25.04
#